data_AF-A0A349ZNW5-F1
#
_entry.id   AF-A0A349ZNW5-F1
#
_cell.length_a   1.000
_cell.length_b   1.000
_cell.length_c   1.000
_cell.angle_alpha   90.00
_cell.angle_beta   90.00
_cell.angle_gamma   90.00
#
_symmetry.space_group_name_H-M   'P 1'
#
loop_
_entity.id
_entity.type
_entity.pdbx_description
1 polymer ?
#
loop_
_entity_poly.entity_id
_entity_poly.type
_entity_poly.pdbx_seq_one_letter_code
_entity_poly.pdbx_strand_id
1 'polypeptide(L)'
;MEVIFMITLQVISVVFGLFMLYWIRVHFRRKHFSIYEYSGWMTIWLLFVYLAIFPQTVQGIIETMHISRVFDLLVIIALMIIVFLSMQNRIAIRRLEKKIEVLVRDRAIQHTKKEHEK
;
A
#
# COMPACT_ATOMS: atom_id res chain seq x y z
N MET A 1 24.88 -1.46 24.81
CA MET A 1 23.48 -1.90 24.67
C MET A 1 22.74 -1.16 23.55
N GLU A 2 22.87 0.17 23.45
CA GLU A 2 22.18 0.98 22.41
C GLU A 2 22.58 0.63 20.96
N VAL A 3 23.87 0.36 20.71
CA VAL A 3 24.36 0.00 19.37
C VAL A 3 23.75 -1.31 18.85
N ILE A 4 23.61 -2.32 19.73
CA ILE A 4 23.00 -3.62 19.39
C ILE A 4 21.53 -3.42 19.00
N PHE A 5 20.81 -2.55 19.72
CA PHE A 5 19.42 -2.23 19.42
C PHE A 5 19.26 -1.57 18.05
N MET A 6 20.14 -0.61 17.71
CA MET A 6 20.11 0.05 16.40
C MET A 6 20.40 -0.91 15.25
N ILE A 7 21.41 -1.76 15.38
CA ILE A 7 21.74 -2.77 14.36
C ILE A 7 20.59 -3.76 14.19
N THR A 8 19.96 -4.19 15.28
CA THR A 8 18.82 -5.13 15.24
C THR A 8 17.65 -4.55 14.47
N LEU A 9 17.27 -3.29 14.75
CA LEU A 9 16.19 -2.63 14.02
C LEU A 9 16.52 -2.44 12.54
N GLN A 10 17.77 -2.12 12.21
CA GLN A 10 18.22 -1.96 10.84
C GLN A 10 18.15 -3.29 10.06
N VAL A 11 18.64 -4.38 10.65
CA VAL A 11 18.57 -5.72 10.04
C VAL A 11 17.12 -6.16 9.83
N ILE A 12 16.26 -5.98 10.84
CA ILE A 12 14.82 -6.29 10.71
C ILE A 12 14.18 -5.48 9.58
N SER A 13 14.49 -4.19 9.49
CA SER A 13 13.94 -3.29 8.46
C SER A 13 14.37 -3.70 7.06
N VAL A 14 15.64 -4.07 6.86
CA VAL A 14 16.16 -4.52 5.56
C VAL A 14 15.54 -5.86 5.16
N VAL A 15 15.49 -6.84 6.08
CA VAL A 15 14.86 -8.14 5.83
C VAL A 15 13.38 -7.96 5.49
N PHE A 16 12.69 -7.08 6.20
CA PHE A 16 11.29 -6.75 5.92
C PHE A 16 11.12 -6.09 4.54
N GLY A 17 11.97 -5.14 4.18
CA GLY A 17 11.92 -4.50 2.86
C GLY A 17 12.16 -5.50 1.71
N LEU A 18 13.12 -6.42 1.87
CA LEU A 18 13.37 -7.51 0.91
C LEU A 18 12.18 -8.46 0.80
N PHE A 19 11.56 -8.82 1.92
CA PHE A 19 10.35 -9.63 1.95
C PHE A 19 9.20 -8.95 1.20
N MET A 20 9.01 -7.65 1.40
CA MET A 20 7.95 -6.89 0.73
C MET A 20 8.20 -6.76 -0.78
N LEU A 21 9.46 -6.57 -1.22
CA LEU A 21 9.82 -6.63 -2.64
C LEU A 21 9.49 -7.98 -3.28
N TYR A 22 9.76 -9.08 -2.56
CA TYR A 22 9.36 -10.42 -3.01
C TYR A 22 7.82 -10.55 -3.07
N TRP A 23 7.11 -10.04 -2.07
CA TRP A 23 5.65 -10.13 -2.00
C TRP A 23 4.96 -9.38 -3.14
N ILE A 24 5.47 -8.21 -3.53
CA ILE A 24 5.00 -7.44 -4.69
C ILE A 24 5.17 -8.25 -5.99
N ARG A 25 6.32 -8.91 -6.16
CA ARG A 25 6.58 -9.78 -7.33
C ARG A 25 5.59 -10.95 -7.39
N VAL A 26 5.25 -11.55 -6.25
CA VAL A 26 4.26 -12.63 -6.17
C VAL A 26 2.85 -12.13 -6.50
N HIS A 27 2.45 -10.97 -5.99
CA HIS A 27 1.13 -10.39 -6.28
C HIS A 27 1.00 -9.93 -7.74
N PHE A 28 2.08 -9.45 -8.37
CA PHE A 28 2.11 -9.08 -9.79
C PHE A 28 1.78 -10.26 -10.72
N ARG A 29 2.21 -11.48 -10.35
CA ARG A 29 1.98 -12.70 -11.14
C ARG A 29 0.50 -13.13 -11.15
N ARG A 30 -0.35 -12.59 -10.27
CA ARG A 30 -1.79 -12.94 -10.18
C ARG A 30 -2.73 -12.03 -10.99
N LYS A 31 -2.21 -11.15 -11.87
CA LYS A 31 -2.95 -10.38 -12.90
C LYS A 31 -4.14 -9.50 -12.43
N HIS A 32 -4.27 -9.20 -11.14
CA HIS A 32 -5.31 -8.28 -10.63
C HIS A 32 -4.84 -6.84 -10.41
N PHE A 33 -3.55 -6.54 -10.65
CA PHE A 33 -2.95 -5.23 -10.43
C PHE A 33 -2.55 -4.56 -11.74
N SER A 34 -2.82 -3.26 -11.85
CA SER A 34 -2.38 -2.45 -12.98
C SER A 34 -0.86 -2.26 -12.95
N ILE A 35 -0.21 -2.18 -14.11
CA ILE A 35 1.26 -2.00 -14.21
C ILE A 35 1.75 -0.79 -13.39
N TYR A 36 0.91 0.24 -13.27
CA TYR A 36 1.15 1.47 -12.51
C TYR A 36 1.22 1.25 -11.00
N GLU A 37 0.37 0.37 -10.46
CA GLU A 37 0.36 0.05 -9.03
C GLU A 37 1.62 -0.73 -8.67
N TYR A 38 2.03 -1.68 -9.51
CA TYR A 38 3.27 -2.42 -9.33
C TYR A 38 4.50 -1.51 -9.33
N SER A 39 4.63 -0.61 -10.30
CA SER A 39 5.77 0.32 -10.36
C SER A 39 5.79 1.31 -9.19
N GLY A 40 4.61 1.76 -8.75
CA GLY A 40 4.47 2.64 -7.58
C GLY A 40 4.94 1.95 -6.31
N TRP A 41 4.43 0.75 -6.03
CA TRP A 41 4.84 -0.04 -4.88
C TRP A 41 6.32 -0.42 -4.92
N MET A 42 6.83 -0.84 -6.08
CA MET A 42 8.24 -1.20 -6.22
C MET A 42 9.16 -0.01 -5.93
N THR A 43 8.81 1.19 -6.39
CA THR A 43 9.56 2.42 -6.09
C THR A 43 9.55 2.73 -4.59
N ILE A 44 8.39 2.64 -3.94
CA ILE A 44 8.26 2.89 -2.49
C ILE A 44 9.13 1.93 -1.68
N TRP A 45 9.09 0.63 -2.00
CA TRP A 45 9.84 -0.38 -1.26
C TRP A 45 11.34 -0.34 -1.55
N LEU A 46 11.75 -0.03 -2.79
CA LEU A 46 13.15 0.23 -3.12
C LEU A 46 13.68 1.45 -2.35
N LEU A 47 12.91 2.53 -2.31
CA LEU A 47 13.27 3.73 -1.55
C LEU A 47 13.37 3.40 -0.05
N PHE A 48 12.43 2.63 0.50
CA PHE A 48 12.47 2.21 1.90
C PHE A 48 13.73 1.40 2.23
N VAL A 49 14.09 0.41 1.41
CA VAL A 49 15.31 -0.38 1.60
C VAL A 49 16.55 0.52 1.50
N TYR A 50 16.59 1.45 0.54
CA TYR A 50 17.69 2.40 0.41
C TYR A 50 17.86 3.27 1.66
N LEU A 51 16.77 3.85 2.18
CA LEU A 51 16.78 4.66 3.40
C LEU A 51 17.13 3.85 4.66
N ALA A 52 16.76 2.57 4.71
CA ALA A 52 17.12 1.68 5.80
C ALA A 52 18.63 1.33 5.81
N ILE A 53 19.26 1.23 4.64
CA ILE A 53 20.70 0.97 4.51
C ILE A 53 21.51 2.26 4.77
N PHE A 54 21.04 3.41 4.28
CA PHE A 54 21.70 4.70 4.40
C PHE A 54 20.89 5.68 5.24
N PRO A 55 20.76 5.48 6.57
CA PRO A 55 19.99 6.39 7.43
C PRO A 55 20.57 7.81 7.47
N GLN A 56 21.87 7.95 7.19
CA GLN A 56 22.61 9.20 7.11
C GLN A 56 22.10 10.18 6.04
N THR A 57 21.49 9.71 4.94
CA THR A 57 20.93 10.62 3.93
C THR A 57 19.70 11.37 4.43
N VAL A 58 19.02 10.86 5.45
CA VAL A 58 17.81 11.47 6.04
C VAL A 58 18.14 12.32 7.26
N GLN A 59 19.35 12.20 7.84
CA GLN A 59 19.75 12.94 9.04
C GLN A 59 19.64 14.46 8.86
N GLY A 60 20.02 15.01 7.70
CA GLY A 60 19.89 16.46 7.43
C GLY A 60 18.44 16.98 7.41
N ILE A 61 17.46 16.14 7.05
CA ILE A 61 16.03 16.49 7.09
C ILE A 61 15.50 16.38 8.52
N ILE A 62 15.96 15.36 9.25
CA ILE A 62 15.54 15.02 10.61
C ILE A 62 15.99 16.07 11.63
N GLU A 63 17.20 16.61 11.48
CA GLU A 63 17.71 17.70 12.33
C GLU A 63 16.82 18.95 12.24
N THR A 64 16.24 19.22 11.07
CA THR A 64 15.30 20.34 10.88
C THR A 64 13.94 20.08 11.54
N MET A 65 13.51 18.82 11.58
CA MET A 65 12.17 18.44 12.09
C MET A 65 12.16 18.03 13.58
N HIS A 66 13.28 18.10 14.30
CA HIS A 66 13.41 17.67 15.72
C HIS A 66 12.95 16.22 15.99
N ILE A 67 12.93 15.36 14.97
CA ILE A 67 12.52 13.96 15.14
C ILE A 67 13.74 13.20 15.66
N SER A 68 13.67 12.59 16.84
CA SER A 68 14.87 11.95 17.43
C SER A 68 15.36 10.73 16.66
N ARG A 69 14.54 10.11 15.79
CA ARG A 69 14.84 8.85 15.09
C ARG A 69 14.27 8.78 13.68
N VAL A 70 15.09 8.36 12.71
CA VAL A 70 14.68 8.07 11.31
C VAL A 70 13.48 7.13 11.26
N PHE A 71 13.45 6.14 12.16
CA PHE A 71 12.38 5.16 12.25
C PHE A 71 11.02 5.79 12.56
N ASP A 72 10.97 6.79 13.45
CA ASP A 72 9.71 7.41 13.86
C ASP A 72 9.06 8.15 12.67
N LEU A 73 9.88 8.81 11.84
CA LEU A 73 9.42 9.43 10.59
C LEU A 73 8.88 8.38 9.60
N LEU A 74 9.59 7.26 9.42
CA LEU A 74 9.14 6.18 8.54
C LEU A 74 7.81 5.56 9.00
N VAL A 75 7.62 5.37 10.30
CA VAL A 75 6.36 4.86 10.87
C VAL A 75 5.21 5.84 10.62
N ILE A 76 5.43 7.15 10.81
CA ILE A 76 4.40 8.17 10.54
C ILE A 76 4.01 8.15 9.06
N ILE A 77 4.99 8.14 8.15
CA ILE A 77 4.73 8.09 6.70
C ILE A 77 3.97 6.80 6.34
N ALA A 78 4.38 5.65 6.88
CA ALA A 78 3.71 4.38 6.65
C ALA A 78 2.25 4.42 7.13
N LEU A 79 2.00 4.97 8.32
CA LEU A 79 0.64 5.17 8.84
C LEU A 79 -0.20 6.06 7.94
N MET A 80 0.34 7.19 7.48
CA MET A 80 -0.37 8.09 6.55
C MET A 80 -0.77 7.37 5.26
N ILE A 81 0.16 6.61 4.67
CA ILE A 81 -0.08 5.83 3.45
C ILE A 81 -1.15 4.76 3.69
N ILE A 82 -1.08 4.00 4.80
CA ILE A 82 -2.04 2.95 5.13
C ILE A 82 -3.44 3.53 5.31
N VAL A 83 -3.57 4.64 6.05
CA VAL A 83 -4.86 5.30 6.26
C VAL A 83 -5.44 5.78 4.93
N PHE A 84 -4.63 6.42 4.09
CA PHE A 84 -5.06 6.88 2.77
C PHE A 84 -5.54 5.72 1.88
N LEU A 85 -4.75 4.65 1.80
CA LEU A 85 -5.11 3.47 1.00
C LEU A 85 -6.35 2.76 1.53
N SER A 86 -6.51 2.65 2.85
CA SER A 86 -7.70 2.10 3.47
C SER A 86 -8.95 2.90 3.09
N MET A 87 -8.84 4.22 3.10
CA MET A 87 -9.93 5.11 2.66
C MET A 87 -10.25 4.91 1.17
N GLN A 88 -9.24 4.90 0.30
CA GLN A 88 -9.44 4.67 -1.14
C GLN A 88 -10.07 3.30 -1.42
N ASN A 89 -9.61 2.26 -0.74
CA ASN A 89 -10.17 0.92 -0.86
C ASN A 89 -11.65 0.89 -0.46
N ARG A 90 -12.02 1.53 0.66
CA ARG A 90 -13.42 1.65 1.08
C ARG A 90 -14.27 2.37 0.04
N ILE A 91 -13.76 3.44 -0.57
CA ILE A 91 -14.48 4.16 -1.64
C ILE A 91 -14.64 3.28 -2.88
N ALA A 92 -13.60 2.56 -3.28
CA ALA A 92 -13.63 1.64 -4.41
C ALA A 92 -14.66 0.52 -4.21
N ILE A 93 -14.69 -0.08 -3.01
CA ILE A 93 -15.66 -1.13 -2.63
C ILE A 93 -17.10 -0.58 -2.73
N ARG A 94 -17.40 0.57 -2.14
CA ARG A 94 -18.75 1.16 -2.21
C ARG A 94 -19.19 1.46 -3.64
N ARG A 95 -18.27 1.93 -4.49
CA ARG A 95 -18.55 2.16 -5.92
C ARG A 95 -18.85 0.86 -6.65
N LEU A 96 -18.14 -0.22 -6.31
CA LEU A 96 -18.36 -1.54 -6.89
C LEU A 96 -19.70 -2.12 -6.45
N GLU A 97 -20.05 -2.01 -5.16
CA GLU A 97 -21.34 -2.41 -4.61
C GLU A 97 -22.49 -1.73 -5.35
N LYS A 98 -22.43 -0.39 -5.53
CA LYS A 98 -23.46 0.36 -6.25
C LYS A 98 -23.59 -0.04 -7.72
N LYS A 99 -22.47 -0.37 -8.39
CA LYS A 99 -22.50 -0.86 -9.77
C LYS A 99 -23.18 -2.23 -9.85
N ILE A 100 -22.89 -3.13 -8.91
CA ILE A 100 -23.52 -4.46 -8.85
C ILE A 100 -25.03 -4.31 -8.59
N GLU A 101 -25.43 -3.44 -7.67
CA GLU A 101 -26.84 -3.17 -7.37
C GLU A 101 -27.62 -2.73 -8.63
N VAL A 102 -27.09 -1.76 -9.37
CA VAL A 102 -27.70 -1.27 -10.62
C VAL A 102 -27.77 -2.39 -11.67
N LEU A 103 -26.71 -3.17 -11.85
CA LEU A 103 -26.68 -4.28 -12.80
C LEU A 103 -27.71 -5.37 -12.48
N VAL A 104 -27.87 -5.72 -11.20
CA VAL A 104 -28.86 -6.70 -10.75
C VAL A 104 -30.28 -6.15 -10.92
N ARG A 105 -30.51 -4.88 -10.57
CA ARG A 105 -31.81 -4.21 -10.74
C ARG A 105 -32.24 -4.16 -12.20
N ASP A 106 -31.35 -3.74 -13.09
CA ASP A 106 -31.64 -3.66 -14.53
C ASP A 106 -31.96 -5.04 -15.11
N ARG A 107 -31.21 -6.08 -14.69
CA ARG A 107 -31.47 -7.47 -15.11
C ARG A 107 -32.83 -7.96 -14.62
N ALA A 108 -33.21 -7.65 -13.37
CA ALA A 108 -34.51 -8.04 -12.82
C ALA A 108 -35.67 -7.39 -13.58
N ILE A 109 -35.60 -6.08 -13.83
CA ILE A 109 -36.63 -5.33 -14.59
C ILE A 109 -36.76 -5.88 -16.01
N GLN A 110 -35.64 -6.16 -16.69
CA GLN A 110 -35.65 -6.73 -18.03
C GLN A 110 -36.27 -8.13 -18.07
N HIS A 111 -36.06 -8.95 -17.03
CA HIS A 111 -36.66 -10.28 -16.94
C HIS A 111 -38.18 -10.20 -16.84
N THR A 112 -38.70 -9.33 -15.94
CA THR A 112 -40.15 -9.12 -15.78
C THR A 112 -40.79 -8.58 -17.06
N LYS A 113 -40.14 -7.68 -17.79
CA LYS A 113 -40.68 -7.16 -19.05
C LYS A 113 -40.83 -8.23 -20.14
N LYS A 114 -39.84 -9.14 -20.24
CA LYS A 114 -39.87 -10.25 -21.21
C LYS A 114 -40.93 -11.31 -20.90
N GLU A 115 -41.34 -11.42 -19.65
CA GLU A 115 -42.36 -12.39 -19.20
C GLU A 115 -43.78 -11.89 -19.46
N HIS A 116 -44.00 -10.56 -19.49
CA HIS A 116 -45.28 -9.95 -19.83
C HIS A 116 -45.54 -9.77 -21.34
N GLU A 117 -44.50 -9.88 -22.20
CA GLU A 117 -44.62 -9.83 -23.67
C GLU A 117 -44.85 -11.22 -24.32
N LYS A 118 -44.83 -12.30 -23.54
CA LYS A 118 -45.14 -13.67 -23.96
C LYS A 118 -46.57 -14.06 -23.56
#